data_AF-A0A850PE30-F1
#
_entry.id   AF-A0A850PE30-F1
#
_cell.length_a   1.000
_cell.length_b   1.000
_cell.length_c   1.000
_cell.angle_alpha   90.00
_cell.angle_beta   90.00
_cell.angle_gamma   90.00
#
_symmetry.space_group_name_H-M   'P 1'
#
loop_
_entity.id
_entity.type
_entity.pdbx_description
1 polymer ?
#
loop_
_entity_poly.entity_id
_entity_poly.type
_entity_poly.pdbx_seq_one_letter_code
_entity_poly.pdbx_strand_id
1 'polypeptide(L)'
;AGFAAVDSAAGDATDLAALVAGRCVPADGPLLLLSGAGQGEELADALRGRGFRVRRRVVYAARAVSHLSVTAHRMLRHDRVDAVLLFSSATAVAFGRVAGTMGTGVRAVCISARTASVLRPEDWADVLVAARPDTDAVLDALGTPKRT
;
A
#
# COMPACT_ATOMS: atom_id res chain seq x y z
N ALA A 1 13.05 -13.30 12.90
CA ALA A 1 13.99 -14.28 12.32
C ALA A 1 13.76 -15.62 13.01
N GLY A 2 13.87 -16.75 12.29
CA GLY A 2 13.63 -18.08 12.88
C GLY A 2 12.86 -19.07 11.99
N PHE A 3 12.42 -18.67 10.79
CA PHE A 3 11.82 -19.59 9.83
C PHE A 3 12.90 -20.24 8.95
N ALA A 4 12.84 -21.57 8.79
CA ALA A 4 13.77 -22.34 7.96
C ALA A 4 13.41 -22.30 6.47
N ALA A 5 12.14 -22.06 6.15
CA ALA A 5 11.64 -21.91 4.78
C ALA A 5 10.82 -20.62 4.70
N VAL A 6 11.17 -19.75 3.74
CA VAL A 6 10.51 -18.48 3.49
C VAL A 6 10.35 -18.33 1.99
N ASP A 7 9.11 -18.20 1.55
CA ASP A 7 8.77 -17.84 0.18
C ASP A 7 8.09 -16.47 0.19
N SER A 8 8.26 -15.72 -0.90
CA SER A 8 7.65 -14.41 -1.09
C SER A 8 6.96 -14.37 -2.44
N ALA A 9 5.71 -13.92 -2.46
CA ALA A 9 5.04 -13.56 -3.70
C ALA A 9 5.46 -12.14 -4.09
N ALA A 10 5.88 -11.95 -5.33
CA ALA A 10 6.40 -10.67 -5.84
C ALA A 10 5.31 -9.62 -6.14
N GLY A 11 4.09 -9.80 -5.64
CA GLY A 11 2.94 -8.97 -5.98
C GLY A 11 1.92 -8.92 -4.85
N ASP A 12 0.66 -9.23 -5.16
CA ASP A 12 -0.46 -8.97 -4.25
C ASP A 12 -1.05 -10.24 -3.58
N ALA A 13 -2.25 -10.10 -3.00
CA ALA A 13 -2.98 -11.20 -2.37
C ALA A 13 -3.29 -12.34 -3.34
N THR A 14 -3.54 -12.04 -4.62
CA THR A 14 -3.81 -13.03 -5.67
C THR A 14 -2.55 -13.85 -5.96
N ASP A 15 -1.41 -13.16 -6.13
CA ASP A 15 -0.12 -13.82 -6.37
C ASP A 15 0.28 -14.71 -5.20
N LEU A 16 0.05 -14.24 -3.97
CA LEU A 16 0.32 -15.03 -2.77
C LEU A 16 -0.61 -16.24 -2.65
N ALA A 17 -1.90 -16.10 -2.99
CA ALA A 17 -2.81 -17.24 -2.99
C ALA A 17 -2.42 -18.30 -4.02
N ALA A 18 -1.94 -17.87 -5.20
CA ALA A 18 -1.43 -18.78 -6.24
C ALA A 18 -0.14 -19.50 -5.79
N LEU A 19 0.79 -18.76 -5.18
CA LEU A 19 2.03 -19.34 -4.64
C LEU A 19 1.74 -20.40 -3.58
N VAL A 20 0.83 -20.12 -2.63
CA VAL A 20 0.44 -21.08 -1.59
C VAL A 20 -0.23 -22.32 -2.20
N ALA A 21 -1.10 -22.14 -3.19
CA ALA A 21 -1.76 -23.26 -3.87
C ALA A 21 -0.79 -24.16 -4.62
N GLY A 22 0.34 -23.63 -5.11
CA GLY A 22 1.40 -24.39 -5.76
C GLY A 22 2.39 -25.07 -4.80
N ARG A 23 2.41 -24.65 -3.52
CA ARG A 23 3.42 -25.09 -2.54
C ARG A 23 2.86 -25.91 -1.38
N CYS A 24 1.57 -25.79 -1.08
CA CYS A 24 0.93 -26.42 0.07
C CYS A 24 -0.25 -27.29 -0.36
N VAL A 25 -0.52 -28.36 0.39
CA VAL A 25 -1.70 -29.20 0.17
C VAL A 25 -2.75 -28.85 1.24
N PRO A 26 -4.02 -28.56 0.86
CA PRO A 26 -5.07 -28.20 1.82
C PRO A 26 -5.32 -29.23 2.94
N ALA A 27 -5.02 -30.50 2.68
CA ALA A 27 -5.20 -31.59 3.62
C ALA A 27 -4.20 -31.53 4.81
N ASP A 28 -3.03 -30.93 4.63
CA ASP A 28 -1.91 -30.97 5.58
C ASP A 28 -2.16 -30.16 6.86
N GLY A 29 -3.20 -29.33 6.88
CA GLY A 29 -3.57 -28.58 8.07
C GLY A 29 -4.15 -27.19 7.77
N PRO A 30 -4.54 -26.46 8.82
CA PRO A 30 -4.96 -25.08 8.66
C PRO A 30 -3.77 -24.15 8.42
N LEU A 31 -3.95 -23.18 7.52
CA LEU A 31 -3.04 -22.06 7.34
C LEU A 31 -3.33 -20.97 8.38
N LEU A 32 -2.28 -20.47 9.03
CA LEU A 32 -2.36 -19.30 9.91
C LEU A 32 -2.03 -18.05 9.11
N LEU A 33 -3.01 -17.16 8.94
CA LEU A 33 -2.82 -15.87 8.31
C LEU A 33 -2.74 -14.78 9.38
N LEU A 34 -1.53 -14.24 9.59
CA LEU A 34 -1.33 -13.07 10.44
C LEU A 34 -1.49 -11.81 9.59
N SER A 35 -2.36 -10.88 10.01
CA SER A 35 -2.65 -9.68 9.22
C SER A 35 -2.82 -8.43 10.09
N GLY A 36 -2.82 -7.26 9.44
CA GLY A 36 -3.32 -6.04 10.04
C GLY A 36 -4.84 -6.02 10.14
N ALA A 37 -5.37 -5.15 11.01
CA ALA A 37 -6.79 -4.85 11.07
C ALA A 37 -7.28 -4.31 9.72
N GLY A 38 -8.39 -4.84 9.21
CA GLY A 38 -8.92 -4.51 7.88
C GLY A 38 -8.12 -5.04 6.69
N GLN A 39 -7.10 -5.89 6.91
CA GLN A 39 -6.27 -6.48 5.85
C GLN A 39 -6.40 -8.00 5.80
N GLY A 40 -6.12 -8.60 4.64
CA GLY A 40 -5.98 -10.07 4.49
C GLY A 40 -7.28 -10.86 4.37
N GLU A 41 -8.45 -10.21 4.33
CA GLU A 41 -9.74 -10.90 4.12
C GLU A 41 -9.83 -11.46 2.70
N GLU A 42 -9.50 -10.65 1.70
CA GLU A 42 -9.43 -11.05 0.30
C GLU A 42 -8.52 -12.28 0.09
N LEU A 43 -7.33 -12.28 0.70
CA LEU A 43 -6.42 -13.43 0.67
C LEU A 43 -7.00 -14.66 1.38
N ALA A 44 -7.60 -14.47 2.56
CA ALA A 44 -8.19 -15.59 3.31
C ALA A 44 -9.31 -16.25 2.52
N ASP A 45 -10.16 -15.46 1.86
CA ASP A 45 -11.26 -15.96 1.07
C ASP A 45 -10.79 -16.62 -0.23
N ALA A 46 -9.79 -16.04 -0.90
CA ALA A 46 -9.14 -16.63 -2.07
C ALA A 46 -8.48 -17.99 -1.76
N LEU A 47 -7.91 -18.16 -0.57
CA LEU A 47 -7.35 -19.44 -0.11
C LEU A 47 -8.44 -20.44 0.28
N ARG A 48 -9.50 -20.00 0.97
CA ARG A 48 -10.66 -20.85 1.31
C ARG A 48 -11.37 -21.36 0.06
N GLY A 49 -11.52 -20.52 -0.96
CA GLY A 49 -12.06 -20.91 -2.26
C GLY A 49 -11.24 -21.99 -2.96
N ARG A 50 -9.95 -22.13 -2.60
CA ARG A 50 -9.05 -23.20 -3.06
C ARG A 50 -9.01 -24.42 -2.12
N GLY A 51 -9.92 -24.51 -1.16
CA GLY A 51 -10.05 -25.64 -0.24
C GLY A 51 -9.21 -25.56 1.03
N PHE A 52 -8.40 -24.51 1.22
CA PHE A 52 -7.60 -24.36 2.43
C PHE A 52 -8.45 -23.97 3.63
N ARG A 53 -8.16 -24.58 4.79
CA ARG A 53 -8.68 -24.07 6.07
C ARG A 53 -7.81 -22.90 6.52
N VAL A 54 -8.35 -21.68 6.54
CA VAL A 54 -7.60 -20.48 6.93
C VAL A 54 -8.06 -19.92 8.28
N ARG A 55 -7.12 -19.86 9.23
CA ARG A 55 -7.27 -19.16 10.52
C ARG A 55 -6.60 -17.80 10.43
N ARG A 56 -7.40 -16.75 10.25
CA ARG A 56 -6.90 -15.37 10.26
C ARG A 56 -6.77 -14.84 11.70
N ARG A 57 -5.68 -14.14 11.99
CA ARG A 57 -5.46 -13.40 13.25
C ARG A 57 -4.97 -12.00 12.94
N VAL A 58 -5.72 -11.02 13.43
CA VAL A 58 -5.28 -9.63 13.40
C VAL A 58 -4.25 -9.43 14.51
N VAL A 59 -3.02 -9.10 14.15
CA VAL A 59 -1.91 -8.96 15.11
C VAL A 59 -1.39 -7.53 15.24
N TYR A 60 -1.84 -6.62 14.38
CA TYR A 60 -1.57 -5.19 14.50
C TYR A 60 -2.71 -4.35 13.89
N ALA A 61 -2.72 -3.06 14.19
CA ALA A 61 -3.62 -2.09 13.57
C ALA A 61 -2.85 -0.82 13.21
N ALA A 62 -2.94 -0.40 11.94
CA ALA A 62 -2.45 0.91 11.52
C ALA A 62 -3.44 1.98 11.95
N ARG A 63 -2.95 3.05 12.61
CA ARG A 63 -3.78 4.20 13.01
C ARG A 63 -3.32 5.43 12.25
N ALA A 64 -4.24 6.06 11.53
CA ALA A 64 -3.97 7.33 10.89
C ALA A 64 -3.72 8.40 11.95
N VAL A 65 -2.72 9.24 11.70
CA VAL A 65 -2.50 10.45 12.50
C VAL A 65 -3.56 11.49 12.16
N SER A 66 -3.92 12.35 13.13
CA SER A 66 -4.92 13.41 12.94
C SER A 66 -4.35 14.69 12.36
N HIS A 67 -3.03 14.82 12.30
CA HIS A 67 -2.33 16.01 11.83
C HIS A 67 -0.96 15.64 11.25
N LEU A 68 -0.49 16.47 10.33
CA LEU A 68 0.90 16.43 9.86
C LEU A 68 1.83 16.99 10.94
N SER A 69 3.10 16.57 10.90
CA SER A 69 4.13 17.23 11.72
C SER A 69 4.25 18.70 11.33
N VAL A 70 4.70 19.55 12.27
CA VAL A 70 4.92 20.99 12.01
C VAL A 70 5.79 21.21 10.77
N THR A 71 6.84 20.40 10.62
CA THR A 71 7.74 20.45 9.47
C THR A 71 7.04 20.10 8.16
N ALA A 72 6.30 18.99 8.11
CA ALA A 72 5.60 18.57 6.90
C ALA A 72 4.51 19.57 6.50
N HIS A 73 3.76 20.08 7.49
CA HIS A 73 2.77 21.13 7.29
C HIS A 73 3.41 22.38 6.66
N ARG A 74 4.51 22.87 7.24
CA ARG A 74 5.22 24.05 6.74
C ARG A 74 5.77 23.85 5.33
N MET A 75 6.33 22.67 5.03
CA MET A 75 6.86 22.38 3.71
C MET A 75 5.77 22.34 2.64
N LEU A 76 4.61 21.72 2.93
CA LEU A 76 3.47 21.71 2.01
C LEU A 76 2.85 23.10 1.84
N ARG A 77 2.79 23.90 2.91
CA ARG A 77 2.25 25.28 2.86
C ARG A 77 3.08 26.26 2.04
N HIS A 78 4.38 26.03 1.93
CA HIS A 78 5.31 26.90 1.21
C HIS A 78 5.78 26.29 -0.12
N ASP A 79 5.04 25.31 -0.64
CA ASP A 79 5.33 24.65 -1.93
C ASP A 79 6.78 24.12 -2.02
N ARG A 80 7.28 23.56 -0.90
CA ARG A 80 8.64 22.98 -0.77
C ARG A 80 8.66 21.46 -0.95
N VAL A 81 7.58 20.88 -1.44
CA VAL A 81 7.41 19.45 -1.65
C VAL A 81 7.03 19.22 -3.11
N ASP A 82 7.85 18.51 -3.87
CA ASP A 82 7.59 18.24 -5.29
C ASP A 82 6.69 17.04 -5.53
N ALA A 83 6.65 16.10 -4.58
CA ALA A 83 5.89 14.87 -4.67
C ALA A 83 5.53 14.28 -3.29
N VAL A 84 4.39 13.58 -3.23
CA VAL A 84 3.97 12.73 -2.12
C VAL A 84 3.90 11.28 -2.61
N LEU A 85 4.57 10.38 -1.90
CA LEU A 85 4.55 8.95 -2.19
C LEU A 85 3.41 8.28 -1.41
N LEU A 86 2.54 7.57 -2.12
CA LEU A 86 1.35 6.92 -1.57
C LEU A 86 1.45 5.39 -1.76
N PHE A 87 1.80 4.72 -0.66
CA PHE A 87 2.05 3.27 -0.63
C PHE A 87 0.80 2.42 -0.37
N SER A 88 -0.36 3.03 -0.17
CA SER A 88 -1.63 2.31 -0.08
C SER A 88 -2.81 3.26 -0.25
N SER A 89 -3.98 2.73 -0.63
CA SER A 89 -5.24 3.47 -0.64
C SER A 89 -5.59 4.02 0.74
N ALA A 90 -5.32 3.27 1.82
CA ALA A 90 -5.55 3.73 3.18
C ALA A 90 -4.68 4.94 3.54
N THR A 91 -3.40 4.92 3.15
CA THR A 91 -2.48 6.06 3.32
C THR A 91 -2.91 7.26 2.50
N ALA A 92 -3.33 7.07 1.25
CA ALA A 92 -3.82 8.14 0.38
C ALA A 92 -5.04 8.87 0.97
N VAL A 93 -6.03 8.10 1.44
CA VAL A 93 -7.22 8.66 2.11
C VAL A 93 -6.84 9.37 3.40
N ALA A 94 -5.96 8.79 4.22
CA ALA A 94 -5.51 9.40 5.46
C ALA A 94 -4.75 10.72 5.21
N PHE A 95 -3.88 10.75 4.21
CA PHE A 95 -3.14 11.95 3.82
C PHE A 95 -4.08 13.08 3.37
N GLY A 96 -5.02 12.80 2.47
CA GLY A 96 -5.98 13.80 2.00
C GLY A 96 -6.79 14.46 3.14
N ARG A 97 -7.15 13.68 4.17
CA ARG A 97 -7.85 14.21 5.36
C ARG A 97 -7.03 15.21 6.17
N VAL A 98 -5.71 14.99 6.28
CA VAL A 98 -4.83 15.86 7.10
C VAL A 98 -4.18 16.98 6.30
N ALA A 99 -4.00 16.79 4.99
CA ALA A 99 -3.48 17.80 4.08
C ALA A 99 -4.57 18.83 3.70
N GLY A 100 -5.83 18.42 3.60
CA GLY A 100 -6.92 19.31 3.19
C GLY A 100 -6.65 19.91 1.81
N THR A 101 -6.71 21.24 1.69
CA THR A 101 -6.41 21.97 0.44
C THR A 101 -4.93 22.32 0.28
N MET A 102 -4.05 21.84 1.18
CA MET A 102 -2.61 22.04 1.06
C MET A 102 -2.03 20.99 0.09
N GLY A 103 -1.06 21.40 -0.71
CA GLY A 103 -0.36 20.49 -1.60
C GLY A 103 -1.07 20.21 -2.93
N THR A 104 -2.04 21.05 -3.34
CA THR A 104 -2.70 20.93 -4.65
C THR A 104 -1.74 21.08 -5.83
N GLY A 105 -0.61 21.75 -5.64
CA GLY A 105 0.48 21.85 -6.61
C GLY A 105 1.49 20.68 -6.57
N VAL A 106 1.23 19.63 -5.78
CA VAL A 106 2.17 18.53 -5.56
C VAL A 106 1.78 17.35 -6.44
N ARG A 107 2.77 16.55 -6.86
CA ARG A 107 2.50 15.29 -7.58
C ARG A 107 2.20 14.16 -6.60
N ALA A 108 1.20 13.34 -6.89
CA ALA A 108 1.00 12.06 -6.22
C ALA A 108 1.74 10.95 -6.97
N VAL A 109 2.55 10.17 -6.26
CA VAL A 109 3.15 8.94 -6.81
C VAL A 109 2.55 7.74 -6.08
N CYS A 110 1.68 7.02 -6.77
CA CYS A 110 0.92 5.90 -6.23
C CYS A 110 1.64 4.58 -6.52
N ILE A 111 1.69 3.69 -5.52
CA ILE A 111 2.25 2.34 -5.68
C ILE A 111 1.44 1.45 -6.65
N SER A 112 0.18 1.79 -6.91
CA SER A 112 -0.71 0.98 -7.75
C SER A 112 -1.91 1.78 -8.23
N ALA A 113 -2.57 1.28 -9.28
CA ALA A 113 -3.82 1.85 -9.80
C ALA A 113 -4.93 1.91 -8.73
N ARG A 114 -4.99 0.92 -7.82
CA ARG A 114 -5.92 0.91 -6.66
C ARG A 114 -5.67 2.07 -5.70
N THR A 115 -4.43 2.54 -5.58
CA THR A 115 -4.09 3.70 -4.75
C THR A 115 -4.43 5.00 -5.46
N ALA A 116 -4.19 5.08 -6.77
CA ALA A 116 -4.58 6.25 -7.57
C ALA A 116 -6.11 6.43 -7.64
N SER A 117 -6.88 5.32 -7.68
CA SER A 117 -8.34 5.37 -7.82
C SER A 117 -9.08 5.96 -6.63
N VAL A 118 -8.43 6.15 -5.48
CA VAL A 118 -9.03 6.81 -4.31
C VAL A 118 -8.70 8.30 -4.23
N LEU A 119 -7.87 8.81 -5.14
CA LEU A 119 -7.54 10.23 -5.24
C LEU A 119 -8.59 10.96 -6.07
N ARG A 120 -8.70 12.26 -5.81
CA ARG A 120 -9.36 13.24 -6.66
C ARG A 120 -8.29 13.90 -7.52
N PRO A 121 -8.15 13.59 -8.82
CA PRO A 121 -7.06 14.10 -9.65
C PRO A 121 -6.93 15.62 -9.65
N GLU A 122 -8.05 16.34 -9.48
CA GLU A 122 -8.12 17.79 -9.37
C GLU A 122 -7.39 18.39 -8.16
N ASP A 123 -7.11 17.57 -7.14
CA ASP A 123 -6.39 17.98 -5.93
C ASP A 123 -4.86 17.82 -6.08
N TRP A 124 -4.35 17.48 -7.27
CA TRP A 124 -2.93 17.19 -7.50
C TRP A 124 -2.43 17.84 -8.80
N ALA A 125 -1.13 18.17 -8.84
CA ALA A 125 -0.50 18.65 -10.06
C ALA A 125 -0.35 17.53 -11.11
N ASP A 126 -0.14 16.30 -10.65
CA ASP A 126 -0.08 15.10 -11.48
C ASP A 126 -0.31 13.85 -10.60
N VAL A 127 -0.82 12.78 -11.20
CA VAL A 127 -1.01 11.48 -10.53
C VAL A 127 -0.28 10.40 -11.32
N LEU A 128 0.85 9.96 -10.77
CA LEU A 128 1.71 8.94 -11.34
C LEU A 128 1.44 7.59 -10.68
N VAL A 129 1.52 6.50 -11.46
CA VAL A 129 1.38 5.13 -10.95
C VAL A 129 2.68 4.37 -11.25
N ALA A 130 3.27 3.78 -10.21
CA ALA A 130 4.45 2.96 -10.33
C ALA A 130 4.20 1.74 -11.25
N ALA A 131 5.21 1.35 -12.03
CA ALA A 131 5.12 0.20 -12.92
C ALA A 131 4.92 -1.14 -12.19
N ARG A 132 5.33 -1.21 -10.92
CA ARG A 132 5.17 -2.37 -10.05
C ARG A 132 4.85 -1.91 -8.62
N PRO A 133 4.18 -2.73 -7.81
CA PRO A 133 3.81 -2.38 -6.44
C PRO A 133 4.97 -2.59 -5.46
N ASP A 134 6.16 -2.06 -5.78
CA ASP A 134 7.36 -2.13 -4.97
C ASP A 134 7.97 -0.73 -4.76
N THR A 135 8.80 -0.59 -3.72
CA THR A 135 9.38 0.72 -3.35
C THR A 135 10.28 1.27 -4.45
N ASP A 136 11.05 0.42 -5.12
CA ASP A 136 12.00 0.85 -6.15
C ASP A 136 11.24 1.47 -7.32
N ALA A 137 10.17 0.83 -7.80
CA ALA A 137 9.32 1.36 -8.86
C ALA A 137 8.59 2.66 -8.46
N VAL A 138 8.22 2.83 -7.18
CA VAL A 138 7.67 4.10 -6.67
C VAL A 138 8.72 5.22 -6.72
N LEU A 139 9.97 4.91 -6.37
CA LEU A 139 11.07 5.88 -6.43
C LEU A 139 11.46 6.21 -7.87
N ASP A 140 11.51 5.22 -8.75
CA ASP A 140 11.77 5.42 -10.19
C ASP A 140 10.72 6.36 -10.82
N ALA A 141 9.45 6.23 -10.40
CA ALA A 141 8.36 7.08 -10.87
C ALA A 141 8.48 8.56 -10.45
N LEU A 142 9.38 8.92 -9.54
CA LEU A 142 9.69 10.34 -9.24
C LEU A 142 10.32 11.04 -10.45
N GLY A 143 11.03 10.29 -11.29
CA GLY A 143 11.84 10.79 -12.39
C GLY A 143 13.00 11.66 -11.93
N THR A 144 13.64 12.34 -12.89
CA THR A 144 14.66 13.36 -12.58
C THR A 144 14.00 14.61 -11.98
N PRO A 145 14.58 15.21 -10.92
CA PRO A 145 14.04 16.43 -10.33
C PRO A 145 13.99 17.54 -11.38
N LYS A 146 12.85 18.24 -11.49
CA LYS A 146 12.83 19.54 -12.16
C LYS A 146 13.54 20.53 -11.24
N ARG A 147 14.79 20.88 -11.56
CA ARG A 147 15.47 22.02 -10.93
C ARG A 147 14.76 23.29 -11.37
N THR A 148 13.99 23.89 -10.48
CA THR A 148 13.48 25.26 -10.61
C THR A 148 14.47 26.23 -10.00
#